data_AF-A0A2V9G0D7-F1
#
_entry.id   AF-A0A2V9G0D7-F1
#
_cell.length_a   1.000
_cell.length_b   1.000
_cell.length_c   1.000
_cell.angle_alpha   90.00
_cell.angle_beta   90.00
_cell.angle_gamma   90.00
#
_symmetry.space_group_name_H-M   'P 1'
#
loop_
_entity.id
_entity.type
_entity.pdbx_description
1 polymer ?
#
loop_
_entity_poly.entity_id
_entity_poly.type
_entity_poly.pdbx_seq_one_letter_code
_entity_poly.pdbx_strand_id
1 'polypeptide(L)'
;MRRAIFLTFGLTMAEFLASCGGGGGGGQQITVTINPTSTIVTVNQSTPFTDSVAGTTNTAVEWEVNSVVGGTATTGTISASGVYTAPAQVPSPAKVTVRVLLQSDTTKSASAAVTIEARTPNEAAQNLPIILGTTGGNANDSSTQQSLISCCGGTLGSLVQRNGLFYILSNNHVLARSDSAALGDNIIQPGLVDSNCNPNSVSVVGHLSQFARLETSGTNVDAAIALINPGAVDTSGTIFSLGSTATGNVPDPAPPHQGMGMWA
;
A
#
# COMPACT_ATOMS: atom_id res chain seq x y z
N MET A 1 49.25 48.80 -36.26
CA MET A 1 49.44 47.69 -37.23
C MET A 1 48.13 46.93 -37.35
N ARG A 2 47.65 46.68 -38.58
CA ARG A 2 46.47 45.86 -39.00
C ARG A 2 45.08 46.39 -38.53
N ARG A 3 44.23 46.99 -39.39
CA ARG A 3 43.33 46.42 -40.45
C ARG A 3 42.40 45.33 -39.87
N ALA A 4 41.08 45.24 -40.07
CA ALA A 4 40.07 45.86 -40.96
C ALA A 4 38.65 45.37 -40.49
N ILE A 5 37.58 46.20 -40.50
CA ILE A 5 36.46 46.29 -41.48
C ILE A 5 35.21 45.40 -41.20
N PHE A 6 34.10 46.10 -40.88
CA PHE A 6 32.67 45.94 -41.23
C PHE A 6 31.86 44.67 -40.93
N LEU A 7 30.66 44.86 -40.35
CA LEU A 7 29.39 44.47 -41.01
C LEU A 7 28.17 45.16 -40.37
N THR A 8 27.37 45.79 -41.24
CA THR A 8 26.12 46.51 -41.01
C THR A 8 24.96 45.57 -40.68
N PHE A 9 24.16 45.88 -39.66
CA PHE A 9 22.86 45.23 -39.42
C PHE A 9 21.74 46.09 -40.03
N GLY A 10 21.03 45.51 -41.00
CA GLY A 10 19.90 46.13 -41.69
C GLY A 10 18.65 46.17 -40.82
N LEU A 11 18.04 47.36 -40.78
CA LEU A 11 16.71 47.60 -40.26
C LEU A 11 15.71 47.31 -41.39
N THR A 12 14.91 46.25 -41.27
CA THR A 12 13.82 45.99 -42.22
C THR A 12 12.47 46.18 -41.52
N MET A 13 11.69 47.08 -42.12
CA MET A 13 10.28 47.36 -41.88
C MET A 13 9.45 46.13 -42.25
N ALA A 14 8.46 45.77 -41.42
CA ALA A 14 7.38 44.87 -41.79
C ALA A 14 6.05 45.39 -41.23
N GLU A 15 5.03 45.28 -42.07
CA GLU A 15 3.84 46.11 -42.14
C GLU A 15 2.75 45.72 -41.13
N PHE A 16 2.02 46.75 -40.68
CA PHE A 16 0.74 46.62 -39.99
C PHE A 16 -0.34 46.18 -40.98
N LEU A 17 -0.90 44.99 -40.80
CA LEU A 17 -2.24 44.65 -41.28
C LEU A 17 -3.20 44.65 -40.09
N ALA A 18 -3.97 45.73 -39.97
CA ALA A 18 -5.16 45.76 -39.13
C ALA A 18 -6.24 44.90 -39.78
N SER A 19 -6.27 43.61 -39.44
CA SER A 19 -7.42 42.76 -39.73
C SER A 19 -8.48 43.00 -38.66
N CYS A 20 -9.51 43.76 -39.02
CA CYS A 20 -10.79 43.78 -38.32
C CYS A 20 -11.63 42.64 -38.90
N GLY A 21 -11.66 41.50 -38.20
CA GLY A 21 -12.36 40.31 -38.62
C GLY A 21 -13.17 39.70 -37.47
N GLY A 22 -14.48 39.93 -37.51
CA GLY A 22 -15.55 39.00 -37.07
C GLY A 22 -15.59 38.57 -35.60
N GLY A 23 -16.64 39.00 -34.89
CA GLY A 23 -16.97 38.50 -33.55
C GLY A 23 -17.12 36.97 -33.52
N GLY A 24 -16.13 36.28 -32.97
CA GLY A 24 -16.25 34.90 -32.56
C GLY A 24 -16.92 34.87 -31.19
N GLY A 25 -18.13 34.31 -31.12
CA GLY A 25 -18.81 34.07 -29.86
C GLY A 25 -17.86 33.38 -28.89
N GLY A 26 -17.60 34.02 -27.76
CA GLY A 26 -16.88 33.43 -26.64
C GLY A 26 -17.69 32.26 -26.10
N GLY A 27 -17.63 31.11 -26.77
CA GLY A 27 -18.06 29.85 -26.19
C GLY A 27 -17.29 29.69 -24.90
N GLN A 28 -17.99 29.66 -23.77
CA GLN A 28 -17.33 29.52 -22.48
C GLN A 28 -16.47 28.26 -22.51
N GLN A 29 -15.18 28.40 -22.23
CA GLN A 29 -14.25 27.28 -22.22
C GLN A 29 -14.53 26.42 -20.98
N ILE A 30 -15.30 25.35 -21.18
CA ILE A 30 -15.60 24.39 -20.12
C ILE A 30 -14.35 23.56 -19.81
N THR A 31 -13.98 23.49 -18.54
CA THR A 31 -12.83 22.72 -18.04
C THR A 31 -13.27 21.79 -16.93
N VAL A 32 -12.80 20.54 -16.95
CA VAL A 32 -12.98 19.53 -15.91
C VAL A 32 -11.60 19.06 -15.45
N THR A 33 -11.38 18.98 -14.14
CA THR A 33 -10.14 18.43 -13.57
C THR A 33 -10.44 17.34 -12.55
N ILE A 34 -9.42 16.53 -12.23
CA ILE A 34 -9.47 15.44 -11.25
C ILE A 34 -8.19 15.46 -10.42
N ASN A 35 -8.30 15.21 -9.11
CA ASN A 35 -7.17 15.05 -8.22
C ASN A 35 -7.41 13.91 -7.20
N PRO A 36 -6.44 13.02 -6.94
CA PRO A 36 -5.14 12.91 -7.62
C PRO A 36 -5.28 12.42 -9.08
N THR A 37 -4.32 12.73 -9.95
CA THR A 37 -4.29 12.22 -11.34
C THR A 37 -3.70 10.82 -11.46
N SER A 38 -3.03 10.34 -10.41
CA SER A 38 -2.58 8.96 -10.29
C SER A 38 -2.49 8.53 -8.84
N THR A 39 -2.81 7.26 -8.53
CA THR A 39 -2.67 6.71 -7.19
C THR A 39 -2.48 5.19 -7.22
N ILE A 40 -2.02 4.63 -6.11
CA ILE A 40 -1.93 3.19 -5.87
C ILE A 40 -2.98 2.84 -4.81
N VAL A 41 -3.77 1.80 -5.04
CA VAL A 41 -4.82 1.37 -4.11
C VAL A 41 -4.71 -0.13 -3.90
N THR A 42 -4.60 -0.54 -2.65
CA THR A 42 -4.61 -1.95 -2.27
C THR A 42 -6.01 -2.55 -2.43
N VAL A 43 -6.13 -3.82 -2.81
CA VAL A 43 -7.43 -4.53 -2.89
C VAL A 43 -8.32 -4.29 -1.66
N ASN A 44 -9.63 -4.15 -1.88
CA ASN A 44 -10.66 -3.79 -0.89
C ASN A 44 -10.50 -2.42 -0.18
N GLN A 45 -9.47 -1.63 -0.50
CA GLN A 45 -9.33 -0.27 0.05
C GLN A 45 -10.03 0.77 -0.81
N SER A 46 -10.32 1.92 -0.20
CA SER A 46 -10.95 3.05 -0.89
C SER A 46 -10.06 4.29 -0.88
N THR A 47 -10.14 5.09 -1.93
CA THR A 47 -9.44 6.37 -2.05
C THR A 47 -10.38 7.44 -2.63
N PRO A 48 -10.38 8.67 -2.10
CA PRO A 48 -11.19 9.74 -2.65
C PRO A 48 -10.53 10.38 -3.88
N PHE A 49 -11.34 10.70 -4.87
CA PHE A 49 -11.03 11.63 -5.96
C PHE A 49 -11.90 12.87 -5.83
N THR A 50 -11.34 14.02 -6.18
CA THR A 50 -12.05 15.29 -6.23
C THR A 50 -12.05 15.82 -7.65
N ASP A 51 -13.21 16.24 -8.13
CA ASP A 51 -13.36 16.94 -9.40
C ASP A 51 -13.48 18.45 -9.22
N SER A 52 -13.24 19.19 -10.30
CA SER A 52 -13.59 20.61 -10.40
C SER A 52 -14.06 20.94 -11.81
N VAL A 53 -15.19 21.62 -11.91
CA VAL A 53 -15.82 22.04 -13.16
C VAL A 53 -15.86 23.57 -13.23
N ALA A 54 -15.38 24.15 -14.32
CA ALA A 54 -15.39 25.58 -14.58
C ALA A 54 -15.94 25.92 -15.97
N GLY A 55 -16.46 27.13 -16.14
CA GLY A 55 -16.94 27.64 -17.44
C GLY A 55 -18.34 27.19 -17.84
N THR A 56 -19.14 26.69 -16.90
CA THR A 56 -20.55 26.31 -17.08
C THR A 56 -21.32 26.52 -15.77
N THR A 57 -22.64 26.72 -15.87
CA THR A 57 -23.54 26.77 -14.70
C THR A 57 -24.00 25.40 -14.25
N ASN A 58 -24.03 24.41 -15.14
CA ASN A 58 -24.30 23.02 -14.79
C ASN A 58 -22.98 22.30 -14.53
N THR A 59 -22.70 22.00 -13.27
CA THR A 59 -21.48 21.33 -12.81
C THR A 59 -21.72 19.88 -12.38
N ALA A 60 -22.87 19.29 -12.73
CA ALA A 60 -23.15 17.90 -12.39
C ALA A 60 -22.23 16.95 -13.17
N VAL A 61 -21.59 16.02 -12.46
CA VAL A 61 -20.64 15.06 -13.04
C VAL A 61 -21.11 13.62 -12.92
N GLU A 62 -20.55 12.75 -13.74
CA GLU A 62 -20.68 11.31 -13.67
C GLU A 62 -19.30 10.67 -13.49
N TRP A 63 -19.23 9.63 -12.66
CA TRP A 63 -18.00 8.92 -12.35
C TRP A 63 -18.05 7.50 -12.92
N GLU A 64 -16.95 7.09 -13.55
CA GLU A 64 -16.82 5.77 -14.14
C GLU A 64 -15.43 5.16 -13.91
N VAL A 65 -15.39 3.82 -13.93
CA VAL A 65 -14.15 3.03 -13.87
C VAL A 65 -14.07 2.23 -15.17
N ASN A 66 -12.97 2.36 -15.91
CA ASN A 66 -12.76 1.68 -17.20
C ASN A 66 -13.95 1.85 -18.17
N SER A 67 -14.50 3.06 -18.23
CA SER A 67 -15.67 3.42 -19.05
C SER A 67 -17.00 2.76 -18.63
N VAL A 68 -17.11 2.29 -17.39
CA VAL A 68 -18.36 1.79 -16.80
C VAL A 68 -18.77 2.70 -15.65
N VAL A 69 -19.94 3.33 -15.77
CA VAL A 69 -20.51 4.20 -14.72
C VAL A 69 -20.59 3.43 -13.40
N GLY A 70 -20.01 4.00 -12.35
CA GLY A 70 -19.92 3.36 -11.04
C GLY A 70 -18.97 2.15 -10.94
N GLY A 71 -18.42 1.66 -12.06
CA GLY A 71 -17.45 0.55 -12.12
C GLY A 71 -18.07 -0.84 -12.00
N THR A 72 -17.23 -1.84 -11.69
CA THR A 72 -17.62 -3.25 -11.58
C THR A 72 -16.90 -3.92 -10.41
N ALA A 73 -17.38 -5.09 -9.97
CA ALA A 73 -16.71 -5.85 -8.91
C ALA A 73 -15.28 -6.32 -9.28
N THR A 74 -14.95 -6.44 -10.57
CA THR A 74 -13.63 -6.90 -11.04
C THR A 74 -12.63 -5.77 -11.25
N THR A 75 -13.10 -4.57 -11.59
CA THR A 75 -12.25 -3.38 -11.81
C THR A 75 -12.30 -2.39 -10.65
N GLY A 76 -13.12 -2.65 -9.64
CA GLY A 76 -13.45 -1.70 -8.58
C GLY A 76 -14.65 -0.81 -8.93
N THR A 77 -15.25 -0.23 -7.90
CA THR A 77 -16.44 0.63 -7.99
C THR A 77 -16.11 2.06 -7.59
N ILE A 78 -16.87 3.04 -8.10
CA ILE A 78 -16.74 4.45 -7.70
C ILE A 78 -18.10 5.04 -7.34
N SER A 79 -18.17 5.79 -6.25
CA SER A 79 -19.38 6.47 -5.82
C SER A 79 -19.66 7.74 -6.65
N ALA A 80 -20.90 8.24 -6.59
CA ALA A 80 -21.27 9.53 -7.19
C ALA A 80 -20.51 10.73 -6.59
N SER A 81 -19.90 10.56 -5.40
CA SER A 81 -19.07 11.56 -4.74
C SER A 81 -17.56 11.38 -5.00
N GLY A 82 -17.17 10.55 -5.97
CA GLY A 82 -15.77 10.34 -6.34
C GLY A 82 -14.96 9.41 -5.43
N VAL A 83 -15.59 8.60 -4.59
CA VAL A 83 -14.86 7.63 -3.74
C VAL A 83 -14.72 6.31 -4.51
N TYR A 84 -13.49 5.97 -4.90
CA TYR A 84 -13.17 4.70 -5.56
C TYR A 84 -12.84 3.62 -4.54
N THR A 85 -13.39 2.42 -4.71
CA THR A 85 -13.12 1.20 -3.93
C THR A 85 -12.52 0.14 -4.83
N ALA A 86 -11.31 -0.30 -4.52
CA ALA A 86 -10.61 -1.34 -5.27
C ALA A 86 -11.29 -2.71 -5.15
N PRO A 87 -11.21 -3.55 -6.19
CA PRO A 87 -11.78 -4.90 -6.18
C PRO A 87 -11.08 -5.81 -5.15
N ALA A 88 -11.67 -6.97 -4.87
CA ALA A 88 -11.10 -7.95 -3.95
C ALA A 88 -9.87 -8.70 -4.51
N GLN A 89 -9.66 -8.66 -5.82
CA GLN A 89 -8.53 -9.28 -6.51
C GLN A 89 -7.88 -8.26 -7.45
N VAL A 90 -6.57 -8.36 -7.63
CA VAL A 90 -5.84 -7.53 -8.60
C VAL A 90 -6.31 -7.89 -10.02
N PRO A 91 -6.84 -6.94 -10.81
CA PRO A 91 -7.23 -7.22 -12.18
C PRO A 91 -6.01 -7.45 -13.08
N SER A 92 -6.24 -8.03 -14.26
CA SER A 92 -5.21 -8.16 -15.30
C SER A 92 -5.63 -7.36 -16.54
N PRO A 93 -4.97 -6.22 -16.85
CA PRO A 93 -3.81 -5.64 -16.15
C PRO A 93 -4.17 -5.01 -14.79
N ALA A 94 -3.17 -4.88 -13.89
CA ALA A 94 -3.30 -4.33 -12.53
C ALA A 94 -3.54 -2.81 -12.49
N LYS A 95 -4.07 -2.24 -13.57
CA LYS A 95 -4.28 -0.81 -13.77
C LYS A 95 -5.69 -0.56 -14.26
N VAL A 96 -6.39 0.34 -13.59
CA VAL A 96 -7.70 0.83 -14.01
C VAL A 96 -7.68 2.35 -14.18
N THR A 97 -8.65 2.87 -14.92
CA THR A 97 -8.81 4.30 -15.17
C THR A 97 -10.09 4.77 -14.52
N VAL A 98 -9.97 5.72 -13.59
CA VAL A 98 -11.10 6.47 -13.07
C VAL A 98 -11.30 7.68 -13.97
N ARG A 99 -12.52 7.92 -14.44
CA ARG A 99 -12.86 9.08 -15.27
C ARG A 99 -14.06 9.81 -14.67
N VAL A 100 -13.98 11.13 -14.68
CA VAL A 100 -15.08 12.03 -14.35
C VAL A 100 -15.51 12.75 -15.62
N LEU A 101 -16.80 12.72 -15.92
CA LEU A 101 -17.40 13.36 -17.10
C LEU A 101 -18.40 14.41 -16.66
N LEU A 102 -18.46 15.50 -17.40
CA LEU A 102 -19.52 16.48 -17.23
C LEU A 102 -20.83 15.95 -17.83
N GLN A 103 -21.92 15.92 -17.07
CA GLN A 103 -23.20 15.39 -17.54
C GLN A 103 -23.79 16.20 -18.69
N SER A 104 -23.58 17.52 -18.71
CA SER A 104 -24.10 18.40 -19.76
C SER A 104 -23.30 18.33 -21.07
N ASP A 105 -22.06 17.86 -21.03
CA ASP A 105 -21.18 17.71 -22.19
C ASP A 105 -20.12 16.64 -21.90
N THR A 106 -20.41 15.40 -22.28
CA THR A 106 -19.52 14.26 -22.01
C THR A 106 -18.21 14.31 -22.82
N THR A 107 -18.05 15.28 -23.74
CA THR A 107 -16.75 15.56 -24.38
C THR A 107 -15.77 16.25 -23.41
N LYS A 108 -16.27 16.76 -22.27
CA LYS A 108 -15.46 17.34 -21.18
C LYS A 108 -15.31 16.31 -20.07
N SER A 109 -14.08 15.85 -19.88
CA SER A 109 -13.74 14.87 -18.86
C SER A 109 -12.32 15.05 -18.35
N ALA A 110 -12.05 14.44 -17.19
CA ALA A 110 -10.70 14.29 -16.66
C ALA A 110 -10.51 12.83 -16.21
N SER A 111 -9.29 12.32 -16.29
CA SER A 111 -8.98 10.92 -15.97
C SER A 111 -7.84 10.81 -14.97
N ALA A 112 -7.92 9.79 -14.12
CA ALA A 112 -6.88 9.40 -13.20
C ALA A 112 -6.52 7.92 -13.38
N ALA A 113 -5.22 7.62 -13.28
CA ALA A 113 -4.71 6.25 -13.32
C ALA A 113 -4.68 5.64 -11.92
N VAL A 114 -5.26 4.46 -11.75
CA VAL A 114 -5.20 3.71 -10.50
C VAL A 114 -4.44 2.41 -10.73
N THR A 115 -3.31 2.25 -10.05
CA THR A 115 -2.63 0.95 -9.97
C THR A 115 -3.22 0.20 -8.77
N ILE A 116 -3.72 -1.00 -9.00
CA ILE A 116 -4.27 -1.85 -7.95
C ILE A 116 -3.19 -2.84 -7.54
N GLU A 117 -2.85 -2.82 -6.27
CA GLU A 117 -1.87 -3.75 -5.71
C GLU A 117 -2.59 -4.75 -4.80
N ALA A 118 -2.10 -5.98 -4.79
CA ALA A 118 -2.47 -6.89 -3.73
C ALA A 118 -1.82 -6.36 -2.44
N ARG A 119 -2.54 -6.44 -1.32
CA ARG A 119 -1.79 -6.70 -0.08
C ARG A 119 -1.28 -8.11 -0.28
N THR A 120 0.01 -8.37 -0.18
CA THR A 120 0.39 -9.79 -0.17
C THR A 120 -0.39 -10.39 1.00
N PRO A 121 -1.14 -11.50 0.85
CA PRO A 121 -2.06 -11.93 1.90
C PRO A 121 -1.38 -12.11 3.27
N ASN A 122 -0.07 -12.37 3.26
CA ASN A 122 0.81 -12.39 4.42
C ASN A 122 0.97 -11.03 5.10
N GLU A 123 0.75 -9.88 4.46
CA GLU A 123 0.78 -8.55 5.09
C GLU A 123 -0.56 -8.16 5.73
N ALA A 124 -1.67 -8.85 5.38
CA ALA A 124 -3.02 -8.50 5.80
C ALA A 124 -3.28 -8.75 7.29
N ALA A 125 -4.05 -7.87 7.94
CA ALA A 125 -4.59 -8.15 9.26
C ALA A 125 -5.47 -9.41 9.20
N GLN A 126 -5.24 -10.35 10.10
CA GLN A 126 -5.98 -11.59 10.18
C GLN A 126 -6.98 -11.57 11.35
N ASN A 127 -8.05 -12.35 11.21
CA ASN A 127 -8.89 -12.68 12.35
C ASN A 127 -8.18 -13.70 13.24
N LEU A 128 -8.43 -13.66 14.55
CA LEU A 128 -7.90 -14.66 15.48
C LEU A 128 -8.68 -15.99 15.34
N PRO A 129 -8.02 -17.16 15.42
CA PRO A 129 -6.57 -17.32 15.52
C PRO A 129 -5.87 -17.02 14.19
N ILE A 130 -4.75 -16.29 14.25
CA ILE A 130 -3.93 -16.05 13.05
C ILE A 130 -3.23 -17.34 12.61
N ILE A 131 -2.99 -17.47 11.31
CA ILE A 131 -1.98 -18.41 10.80
C ILE A 131 -0.62 -17.72 10.70
N LEU A 132 0.46 -18.49 10.89
CA LEU A 132 1.84 -17.98 10.83
C LEU A 132 2.29 -17.78 9.37
N GLY A 133 3.51 -17.30 9.14
CA GLY A 133 3.99 -16.90 7.82
C GLY A 133 3.47 -15.54 7.36
N THR A 134 2.91 -14.76 8.29
CA THR A 134 2.39 -13.41 8.02
C THR A 134 3.22 -12.36 8.71
N THR A 135 3.04 -11.11 8.30
CA THR A 135 3.69 -9.96 8.90
C THR A 135 3.40 -9.88 10.39
N GLY A 136 4.38 -9.43 11.14
CA GLY A 136 4.26 -9.11 12.55
C GLY A 136 5.58 -8.61 13.09
N GLY A 137 5.63 -8.36 14.38
CA GLY A 137 6.83 -7.88 15.03
C GLY A 137 6.55 -7.35 16.40
N ASN A 138 7.55 -6.70 16.99
CA ASN A 138 7.41 -6.07 18.29
C ASN A 138 6.60 -4.77 18.19
N ALA A 139 5.61 -4.59 19.08
CA ALA A 139 4.73 -3.43 19.11
C ALA A 139 5.46 -2.10 19.38
N ASN A 140 6.67 -2.17 19.92
CA ASN A 140 7.50 -1.01 20.22
C ASN A 140 8.48 -0.69 19.09
N ASP A 141 8.45 -1.41 17.95
CA ASP A 141 9.43 -1.24 16.87
C ASP A 141 9.12 -0.07 15.94
N SER A 142 9.06 1.12 16.55
CA SER A 142 8.92 2.40 15.88
C SER A 142 9.81 3.46 16.50
N SER A 143 10.16 4.46 15.70
CA SER A 143 10.91 5.63 16.12
C SER A 143 10.34 6.86 15.41
N THR A 144 10.06 7.91 16.17
CA THR A 144 9.63 9.19 15.63
C THR A 144 10.83 10.13 15.56
N GLN A 145 11.16 10.59 14.35
CA GLN A 145 12.15 11.65 14.14
C GLN A 145 11.44 12.87 13.56
N GLN A 146 11.41 13.96 14.33
CA GLN A 146 10.63 15.16 14.01
C GLN A 146 9.14 14.82 13.80
N SER A 147 8.64 14.94 12.57
CA SER A 147 7.25 14.63 12.19
C SER A 147 7.12 13.32 11.41
N LEU A 148 8.22 12.59 11.19
CA LEU A 148 8.21 11.32 10.48
C LEU A 148 8.28 10.16 11.47
N ILE A 149 7.28 9.29 11.44
CA ILE A 149 7.32 8.01 12.13
C ILE A 149 7.90 6.95 11.19
N SER A 150 8.95 6.27 11.64
CA SER A 150 9.49 5.08 11.00
C SER A 150 9.14 3.88 11.86
N CYS A 151 8.58 2.83 11.26
CA CYS A 151 8.30 1.59 11.95
C CYS A 151 8.76 0.39 11.14
N CYS A 152 9.04 -0.67 11.86
CA CYS A 152 9.55 -1.91 11.31
C CYS A 152 8.50 -3.02 11.45
N GLY A 153 8.74 -4.09 10.70
CA GLY A 153 8.01 -5.32 10.76
C GLY A 153 8.85 -6.43 10.15
N GLY A 154 8.42 -7.66 10.35
CA GLY A 154 9.01 -8.84 9.74
C GLY A 154 7.96 -9.93 9.64
N THR A 155 8.38 -11.20 9.66
CA THR A 155 7.45 -12.33 9.57
C THR A 155 7.32 -13.02 10.92
N LEU A 156 6.10 -13.35 11.33
CA LEU A 156 5.84 -14.33 12.39
C LEU A 156 6.07 -15.72 11.79
N GLY A 157 7.23 -16.32 12.06
CA GLY A 157 7.74 -17.45 11.29
C GLY A 157 6.98 -18.77 11.51
N SER A 158 7.39 -19.52 12.53
CA SER A 158 6.87 -20.88 12.77
C SER A 158 6.43 -21.09 14.22
N LEU A 159 5.62 -22.13 14.43
CA LEU A 159 5.17 -22.53 15.75
C LEU A 159 6.21 -23.45 16.38
N VAL A 160 6.64 -23.14 17.59
CA VAL A 160 7.48 -24.04 18.39
C VAL A 160 6.82 -24.34 19.72
N GLN A 161 7.02 -25.54 20.24
CA GLN A 161 6.44 -25.98 21.50
C GLN A 161 7.55 -26.30 22.51
N ARG A 162 7.38 -25.84 23.76
CA ARG A 162 8.28 -26.15 24.87
C ARG A 162 7.46 -26.31 26.14
N ASN A 163 7.61 -27.42 26.86
CA ASN A 163 6.92 -27.70 28.13
C ASN A 163 5.39 -27.52 28.07
N GLY A 164 4.76 -27.91 26.96
CA GLY A 164 3.31 -27.76 26.76
C GLY A 164 2.84 -26.36 26.37
N LEU A 165 3.73 -25.37 26.32
CA LEU A 165 3.45 -24.02 25.86
C LEU A 165 3.85 -23.85 24.39
N PHE A 166 3.13 -22.98 23.69
CA PHE A 166 3.37 -22.65 22.29
C PHE A 166 3.97 -21.27 22.14
N TYR A 167 4.90 -21.14 21.19
CA TYR A 167 5.61 -19.91 20.90
C TYR A 167 5.66 -19.65 19.40
N ILE A 168 5.68 -18.38 19.03
CA ILE A 168 6.10 -17.93 17.71
C ILE A 168 7.63 -17.92 17.70
N LEU A 169 8.25 -18.55 16.70
CA LEU A 169 9.67 -18.41 16.36
C LEU A 169 9.82 -17.43 15.20
N SER A 170 10.72 -16.46 15.36
CA SER A 170 11.16 -15.57 14.28
C SER A 170 12.58 -15.07 14.59
N ASN A 171 13.07 -14.11 13.83
CA ASN A 171 14.36 -13.48 14.05
C ASN A 171 14.34 -12.56 15.29
N ASN A 172 15.52 -12.40 15.90
CA ASN A 172 15.75 -11.41 16.94
C ASN A 172 15.41 -10.01 16.44
N HIS A 173 15.87 -9.64 15.24
CA HIS A 173 15.60 -8.29 14.74
C HIS A 173 14.10 -7.99 14.58
N VAL A 174 13.25 -9.02 14.44
CA VAL A 174 11.78 -8.89 14.30
C VAL A 174 11.06 -8.83 15.65
N LEU A 175 11.37 -9.75 16.57
CA LEU A 175 10.65 -9.85 17.86
C LEU A 175 11.36 -9.12 19.01
N ALA A 176 12.69 -9.07 18.96
CA ALA A 176 13.56 -8.54 20.00
C ALA A 176 14.26 -7.22 19.62
N ARG A 177 13.91 -6.63 18.46
CA ARG A 177 14.36 -5.30 18.03
C ARG A 177 15.89 -5.15 18.04
N SER A 178 16.58 -6.16 17.53
CA SER A 178 18.05 -6.22 17.52
C SER A 178 18.62 -6.02 18.93
N ASP A 179 18.23 -6.89 19.86
CA ASP A 179 18.56 -6.88 21.29
C ASP A 179 18.03 -5.69 22.11
N SER A 180 17.25 -4.78 21.51
CA SER A 180 16.75 -3.57 22.18
C SER A 180 15.39 -3.74 22.87
N ALA A 181 14.71 -4.88 22.67
CA ALA A 181 13.42 -5.17 23.29
C ALA A 181 13.54 -5.66 24.74
N ALA A 182 12.45 -5.50 25.50
CA ALA A 182 12.30 -6.09 26.82
C ALA A 182 11.49 -7.40 26.75
N LEU A 183 11.84 -8.37 27.60
CA LEU A 183 11.00 -9.56 27.76
C LEU A 183 9.60 -9.14 28.25
N GLY A 184 8.56 -9.73 27.67
CA GLY A 184 7.16 -9.35 27.88
C GLY A 184 6.60 -8.36 26.85
N ASP A 185 7.45 -7.76 26.01
CA ASP A 185 6.99 -6.86 24.95
C ASP A 185 5.94 -7.53 24.06
N ASN A 186 4.90 -6.78 23.71
CA ASN A 186 3.82 -7.26 22.86
C ASN A 186 4.34 -7.58 21.46
N ILE A 187 3.98 -8.77 20.97
CA ILE A 187 4.14 -9.17 19.58
C ILE A 187 2.79 -9.05 18.89
N ILE A 188 2.78 -8.41 17.73
CA ILE A 188 1.56 -7.98 17.04
C ILE A 188 1.45 -8.56 15.63
N GLN A 189 0.20 -8.68 15.17
CA GLN A 189 -0.19 -9.00 13.81
C GLN A 189 -1.33 -8.05 13.39
N PRO A 190 -1.24 -7.38 12.22
CA PRO A 190 -0.07 -7.32 11.34
C PRO A 190 1.09 -6.49 11.95
N GLY A 191 2.26 -6.46 11.30
CA GLY A 191 3.39 -5.63 11.73
C GLY A 191 3.06 -4.13 11.63
N LEU A 192 3.83 -3.29 12.34
CA LEU A 192 3.59 -1.84 12.35
C LEU A 192 3.72 -1.23 10.94
N VAL A 193 4.67 -1.73 10.14
CA VAL A 193 4.87 -1.29 8.74
C VAL A 193 3.61 -1.45 7.89
N ASP A 194 2.82 -2.49 8.13
CA ASP A 194 1.58 -2.78 7.41
C ASP A 194 0.34 -2.16 8.07
N SER A 195 0.54 -1.40 9.14
CA SER A 195 -0.48 -0.78 9.98
C SER A 195 -0.35 0.74 10.00
N ASN A 196 0.39 1.34 9.05
CA ASN A 196 0.72 2.76 9.04
C ASN A 196 1.34 3.24 10.38
N CYS A 197 2.15 2.38 11.00
CA CYS A 197 2.73 2.59 12.33
C CYS A 197 1.69 2.86 13.44
N ASN A 198 0.43 2.45 13.25
CA ASN A 198 -0.65 2.64 14.21
C ASN A 198 -0.80 1.39 15.12
N PRO A 199 -0.43 1.48 16.41
CA PRO A 199 -0.55 0.36 17.34
C PRO A 199 -2.01 0.03 17.71
N ASN A 200 -2.99 0.85 17.33
CA ASN A 200 -4.40 0.58 17.58
C ASN A 200 -5.08 -0.25 16.49
N SER A 201 -4.42 -0.46 15.35
CA SER A 201 -4.96 -1.26 14.23
C SER A 201 -4.36 -2.67 14.15
N VAL A 202 -3.81 -3.17 15.27
CA VAL A 202 -3.13 -4.47 15.34
C VAL A 202 -3.69 -5.32 16.48
N SER A 203 -3.53 -6.64 16.35
CA SER A 203 -3.86 -7.60 17.39
C SER A 203 -2.58 -8.05 18.10
N VAL A 204 -2.59 -8.08 19.44
CA VAL A 204 -1.49 -8.67 20.22
C VAL A 204 -1.64 -10.19 20.24
N VAL A 205 -0.71 -10.88 19.59
CA VAL A 205 -0.76 -12.35 19.39
C VAL A 205 0.17 -13.12 20.32
N GLY A 206 1.07 -12.43 21.01
CA GLY A 206 1.93 -13.02 22.02
C GLY A 206 2.84 -12.00 22.69
N HIS A 207 3.76 -12.50 23.51
CA HIS A 207 4.72 -11.68 24.27
C HIS A 207 6.13 -12.23 24.11
N LEU A 208 7.10 -11.36 23.84
CA LEU A 208 8.52 -11.74 23.72
C LEU A 208 8.97 -12.51 24.95
N SER A 209 9.45 -13.74 24.77
CA SER A 209 9.80 -14.64 25.87
C SER A 209 11.29 -14.88 25.99
N GLN A 210 12.02 -14.98 24.88
CA GLN A 210 13.46 -15.24 24.87
C GLN A 210 14.05 -14.87 23.50
N PHE A 211 15.32 -14.48 23.46
CA PHE A 211 16.06 -14.26 22.22
C PHE A 211 17.55 -14.57 22.39
N ALA A 212 18.20 -14.94 21.29
CA ALA A 212 19.66 -15.04 21.22
C ALA A 212 20.24 -13.65 20.93
N ARG A 213 21.28 -13.23 21.67
CA ARG A 213 21.92 -11.93 21.47
C ARG A 213 22.79 -11.92 20.21
N LEU A 214 22.59 -10.93 19.34
CA LEU A 214 23.22 -10.85 18.01
C LEU A 214 24.73 -10.58 18.10
N GLU A 215 25.17 -9.76 19.06
CA GLU A 215 26.56 -9.26 19.14
C GLU A 215 27.37 -9.91 20.27
N THR A 216 27.30 -11.24 20.41
CA THR A 216 28.12 -11.97 21.39
C THR A 216 29.12 -12.90 20.70
N SER A 217 30.39 -12.86 21.12
CA SER A 217 31.43 -13.76 20.63
C SER A 217 31.06 -15.20 20.96
N GLY A 218 30.50 -15.93 20.00
CA GLY A 218 30.09 -17.32 20.17
C GLY A 218 28.72 -17.70 19.58
N THR A 219 27.91 -16.75 19.10
CA THR A 219 26.63 -17.09 18.44
C THR A 219 26.47 -16.29 17.14
N ASN A 220 26.07 -16.97 16.06
CA ASN A 220 25.67 -16.36 14.79
C ASN A 220 24.15 -16.52 14.56
N VAL A 221 23.39 -16.60 15.66
CA VAL A 221 21.98 -16.96 15.65
C VAL A 221 21.12 -15.71 15.73
N ASP A 222 20.32 -15.49 14.69
CA ASP A 222 19.28 -14.46 14.68
C ASP A 222 17.92 -15.11 14.97
N ALA A 223 17.60 -15.31 16.25
CA ALA A 223 16.39 -15.98 16.67
C ALA A 223 15.81 -15.42 17.97
N ALA A 224 14.48 -15.36 18.02
CA ALA A 224 13.68 -15.02 19.17
C ALA A 224 12.39 -15.84 19.20
N ILE A 225 11.88 -16.07 20.40
CA ILE A 225 10.59 -16.72 20.62
C ILE A 225 9.67 -15.83 21.44
N ALA A 226 8.38 -15.86 21.10
CA ALA A 226 7.33 -15.15 21.82
C ALA A 226 6.23 -16.11 22.24
N LEU A 227 5.87 -16.10 23.52
CA LEU A 227 4.80 -16.93 24.07
C LEU A 227 3.46 -16.47 23.49
N ILE A 228 2.69 -17.39 22.90
CA ILE A 228 1.41 -17.01 22.27
C ILE A 228 0.34 -16.72 23.31
N ASN A 229 -0.55 -15.78 22.98
CA ASN A 229 -1.79 -15.60 23.72
C ASN A 229 -2.77 -16.74 23.38
N PRO A 230 -3.48 -17.32 24.37
CA PRO A 230 -4.47 -18.35 24.11
C PRO A 230 -5.51 -17.92 23.05
N GLY A 231 -5.68 -18.72 22.01
CA GLY A 231 -6.62 -18.44 20.91
C GLY A 231 -6.16 -17.40 19.89
N ALA A 232 -4.97 -16.80 20.06
CA ALA A 232 -4.49 -15.79 19.14
C ALA A 232 -3.76 -16.36 17.92
N VAL A 233 -3.18 -17.56 18.01
CA VAL A 233 -2.43 -18.22 16.93
C VAL A 233 -2.94 -19.64 16.76
N ASP A 234 -3.05 -20.09 15.50
CA ASP A 234 -3.42 -21.47 15.19
C ASP A 234 -2.32 -22.44 15.64
N THR A 235 -2.67 -23.31 16.58
CA THR A 235 -1.76 -24.30 17.16
C THR A 235 -1.58 -25.55 16.30
N SER A 236 -2.26 -25.64 15.16
CA SER A 236 -2.00 -26.66 14.12
C SER A 236 -0.62 -26.49 13.46
N GLY A 237 -0.03 -25.29 13.59
CA GLY A 237 1.28 -24.96 13.03
C GLY A 237 1.24 -24.63 11.54
N THR A 238 0.07 -24.36 10.96
CA THR A 238 -0.04 -23.92 9.56
C THR A 238 0.68 -22.60 9.32
N ILE A 239 1.44 -22.56 8.23
CA ILE A 239 2.11 -21.37 7.73
C ILE A 239 1.46 -20.98 6.40
N PHE A 240 1.17 -19.69 6.26
CA PHE A 240 0.62 -19.07 5.08
C PHE A 240 1.49 -19.40 3.85
N SER A 241 0.85 -19.79 2.75
CA SER A 241 1.53 -20.10 1.47
C SER A 241 2.61 -21.20 1.50
N LEU A 242 2.55 -22.18 2.42
CA LEU A 242 3.47 -23.34 2.40
C LEU A 242 2.92 -24.62 1.75
N GLY A 243 1.64 -24.65 1.37
CA GLY A 243 0.96 -25.81 0.81
C GLY A 243 1.07 -25.94 -0.70
N SER A 244 0.23 -26.81 -1.28
CA SER A 244 0.08 -26.91 -2.74
C SER A 244 -0.52 -25.63 -3.32
N THR A 245 -0.20 -25.32 -4.58
CA THR A 245 -0.85 -24.23 -5.32
C THR A 245 -2.30 -24.56 -5.61
N ALA A 246 -3.23 -23.85 -4.97
CA ALA A 246 -4.62 -23.80 -5.40
C ALA A 246 -4.74 -23.04 -6.74
N THR A 247 -5.86 -23.24 -7.44
CA THR A 247 -6.24 -22.47 -8.64
C THR A 247 -6.22 -20.98 -8.33
N GLY A 248 -5.19 -20.26 -8.79
CA GLY A 248 -4.96 -18.85 -8.45
C GLY A 248 -3.50 -18.44 -8.24
N ASN A 249 -2.52 -19.34 -8.38
CA ASN A 249 -1.08 -19.09 -8.23
C ASN A 249 -0.61 -18.66 -6.82
N VAL A 250 -1.47 -18.74 -5.80
CA VAL A 250 -1.10 -18.57 -4.38
C VAL A 250 -1.17 -19.94 -3.71
N PRO A 251 -0.11 -20.40 -3.01
CA PRO A 251 -0.16 -21.66 -2.29
C PRO A 251 -1.13 -21.64 -1.11
N ASP A 252 -1.79 -22.76 -0.82
CA ASP A 252 -2.65 -22.90 0.36
C ASP A 252 -1.81 -22.87 1.65
N PRO A 253 -2.39 -22.50 2.82
CA PRO A 253 -1.71 -22.69 4.10
C PRO A 253 -1.46 -24.18 4.40
N ALA A 254 -0.27 -24.51 4.91
CA ALA A 254 0.05 -25.88 5.32
C ALA A 254 1.07 -25.89 6.46
N PRO A 255 1.07 -26.92 7.32
CA PRO A 255 2.09 -27.07 8.34
C PRO A 255 3.44 -27.45 7.69
N PRO A 256 4.57 -26.92 8.20
CA PRO A 256 5.88 -27.42 7.82
C PRO A 256 6.09 -28.85 8.36
N HIS A 257 7.10 -29.53 7.84
CA HIS A 257 7.53 -30.81 8.41
C HIS A 257 7.94 -30.64 9.88
N GLN A 258 7.33 -31.41 10.77
CA GLN A 258 7.67 -31.38 12.19
C GLN A 258 9.09 -31.92 12.43
N GLY A 259 9.82 -31.30 13.37
CA GLY A 259 11.16 -31.69 13.77
C GLY A 259 11.48 -31.27 15.19
N MET A 260 12.49 -31.87 15.79
CA MET A 260 12.99 -31.51 17.12
C MET A 260 14.27 -30.68 16.98
N GLY A 261 14.32 -29.52 17.64
CA GLY A 261 15.52 -28.69 17.77
C GLY A 261 16.02 -28.66 19.20
N MET A 262 17.34 -28.54 19.39
CA MET A 262 17.93 -28.24 20.70
C MET A 262 18.22 -26.74 20.78
N TRP A 263 17.69 -26.07 21.79
CA TRP A 263 18.20 -24.76 22.23
C TRP A 263 19.29 -25.03 23.25
N ALA A 264 20.54 -24.67 22.92
CA ALA A 264 21.69 -24.73 23.82
C ALA A 264 21.83 -23.42 24.61
#